data_AF-A0AAE9XHF7-F1
#
_entry.id   AF-A0AAE9XHF7-F1
#
_cell.length_a   1.000
_cell.length_b   1.000
_cell.length_c   1.000
_cell.angle_alpha   90.00
_cell.angle_beta   90.00
_cell.angle_gamma   90.00
#
_symmetry.space_group_name_H-M   'P 1'
#
loop_
_entity.id
_entity.type
_entity.pdbx_description
1 polymer ?
#
loop_
_entity_poly.entity_id
_entity_poly.type
_entity_poly.pdbx_seq_one_letter_code
_entity_poly.pdbx_strand_id
1 'polypeptide(L)'
;MKPEILTLLKGNRNNVEDAYSKSFEHICRLGSTPSLSKKEYFEVVFNYFEGAGKVKEGRMLKSIASFFRYLSEAIEQADRAMGANLRRDNFRDHCKEMHAMNLYEKNK
;
A
#
# COMPACT_ATOMS: atom_id res chain seq x y z
N MET A 1 1.20 -11.23 -15.44
CA MET A 1 0.02 -10.78 -14.64
C MET A 1 -1.25 -10.80 -15.50
N LYS A 2 -2.44 -11.04 -14.92
CA LYS A 2 -3.70 -10.98 -15.67
C LYS A 2 -4.14 -9.55 -16.05
N PRO A 3 -4.82 -9.35 -17.20
CA PRO A 3 -5.28 -8.04 -17.65
C PRO A 3 -6.19 -7.31 -16.66
N GLU A 4 -7.02 -8.04 -15.91
CA GLU A 4 -7.96 -7.47 -14.95
C GLU A 4 -7.23 -6.85 -13.76
N ILE A 5 -6.20 -7.54 -13.24
CA ILE A 5 -5.35 -7.02 -12.17
C ILE A 5 -4.59 -5.78 -12.65
N LEU A 6 -4.07 -5.82 -13.87
CA LEU A 6 -3.40 -4.67 -14.47
C LEU A 6 -4.34 -3.47 -14.63
N THR A 7 -5.59 -3.71 -15.02
CA THR A 7 -6.61 -2.67 -15.17
C THR A 7 -6.96 -2.05 -13.81
N LEU A 8 -7.14 -2.89 -12.78
CA LEU A 8 -7.38 -2.42 -11.41
C LEU A 8 -6.20 -1.62 -10.88
N LEU A 9 -4.95 -2.06 -11.11
CA LEU A 9 -3.76 -1.32 -10.73
C LEU A 9 -3.68 0.05 -11.40
N LYS A 10 -3.93 0.12 -12.72
CA LYS A 10 -3.98 1.38 -13.46
C LYS A 10 -5.07 2.31 -12.93
N GLY A 11 -6.26 1.77 -12.64
CA GLY A 11 -7.36 2.52 -12.05
C GLY A 11 -7.09 3.03 -10.64
N ASN A 12 -6.12 2.45 -9.93
CA ASN A 12 -5.72 2.84 -8.58
C ASN A 12 -4.32 3.49 -8.52
N ARG A 13 -3.81 3.97 -9.65
CA ARG A 13 -2.50 4.65 -9.74
C ARG A 13 -2.39 5.82 -8.76
N ASN A 14 -3.45 6.62 -8.61
CA ASN A 14 -3.45 7.78 -7.72
C ASN A 14 -3.30 7.37 -6.25
N ASN A 15 -3.89 6.24 -5.83
CA ASN A 15 -3.73 5.75 -4.46
C ASN A 15 -2.27 5.38 -4.14
N VAL A 16 -1.55 4.80 -5.11
CA VAL A 16 -0.13 4.49 -4.99
C VAL A 16 0.73 5.76 -5.00
N GLU A 17 0.34 6.75 -5.81
CA GLU A 17 0.99 8.06 -5.89
C GLU A 17 0.83 8.87 -4.60
N ASP A 18 -0.35 8.84 -3.98
CA ASP A 18 -0.63 9.47 -2.70
C ASP A 18 0.16 8.80 -1.57
N ALA A 19 0.24 7.46 -1.58
CA ALA A 19 1.05 6.70 -0.62
C ALA A 19 2.54 7.06 -0.74
N TYR A 20 3.09 7.09 -1.96
CA TYR A 20 4.45 7.55 -2.23
C TYR A 20 4.69 8.95 -1.65
N SER A 21 3.78 9.90 -1.93
CA SER A 21 3.97 11.30 -1.53
C SER A 21 3.98 11.45 -0.01
N LYS A 22 3.12 10.70 0.70
CA LYS A 22 3.09 10.66 2.17
C LYS A 22 4.36 10.06 2.75
N SER A 23 4.82 8.93 2.23
CA SER A 23 6.04 8.26 2.69
C SER A 23 7.28 9.10 2.43
N PHE A 24 7.38 9.71 1.24
CA PHE A 24 8.43 10.64 0.88
C PHE A 24 8.48 11.82 1.85
N GLU A 25 7.36 12.51 2.05
CA GLU A 25 7.28 13.66 2.96
C GLU A 25 7.64 13.27 4.39
N HIS A 26 7.15 12.12 4.87
CA HIS A 26 7.47 11.62 6.20
C HIS A 26 8.97 11.38 6.38
N ILE A 27 9.63 10.71 5.43
CA ILE A 27 11.07 10.44 5.47
C ILE A 27 11.87 11.74 5.43
N CYS A 28 11.48 12.69 4.57
CA CYS A 28 12.11 14.01 4.51
C CYS A 28 11.97 14.78 5.83
N ARG A 29 10.80 14.73 6.50
CA ARG A 29 10.60 15.36 7.82
C ARG A 29 11.48 14.74 8.92
N LEU A 30 11.87 13.47 8.78
CA LEU A 30 12.83 12.82 9.68
C LEU A 30 14.29 13.17 9.36
N GLY A 31 14.55 14.08 8.42
CA GLY A 31 15.90 14.45 7.98
C GLY A 31 16.61 13.34 7.22
N SER A 32 15.88 12.33 6.76
CA SER A 32 16.40 11.18 6.02
C SER A 32 16.14 11.32 4.52
N THR A 33 16.90 10.58 3.71
CA THR A 33 16.71 10.53 2.26
C THR A 33 15.95 9.25 1.88
N PRO A 34 14.81 9.36 1.16
CA PRO A 34 14.12 8.20 0.62
C PRO A 34 15.04 7.35 -0.25
N SER A 35 15.04 6.04 -0.02
CA SER A 35 15.87 5.07 -0.75
C SER A 35 15.31 4.71 -2.12
N LEU A 36 14.05 5.05 -2.39
CA LEU A 36 13.40 4.80 -3.68
C LEU A 36 12.92 6.12 -4.29
N SER A 37 13.17 6.29 -5.58
CA SER A 37 12.45 7.24 -6.40
C SER A 37 10.98 6.82 -6.57
N LYS A 38 10.14 7.75 -7.04
CA LYS A 38 8.74 7.46 -7.39
C LYS A 38 8.61 6.30 -8.37
N LYS A 39 9.50 6.23 -9.37
CA LYS A 39 9.48 5.14 -10.36
C LYS A 39 9.73 3.79 -9.69
N GLU A 40 10.78 3.69 -8.88
CA GLU A 40 11.16 2.44 -8.20
C GLU A 40 10.09 2.02 -7.19
N TYR A 41 9.46 2.96 -6.49
CA TYR A 41 8.32 2.66 -5.61
C TYR A 41 7.16 1.99 -6.36
N PHE A 42 6.79 2.54 -7.52
CA PHE A 42 5.77 1.94 -8.38
C PHE A 42 6.19 0.57 -8.92
N GLU A 43 7.48 0.38 -9.23
CA GLU A 43 8.02 -0.92 -9.65
C GLU A 43 7.92 -1.95 -8.52
N VAL A 44 8.18 -1.59 -7.27
CA VAL A 44 7.99 -2.51 -6.12
C VAL A 44 6.53 -2.94 -6.00
N VAL A 45 5.59 -2.00 -6.10
CA VAL A 45 4.15 -2.31 -6.10
C VAL A 45 3.78 -3.22 -7.27
N PHE A 46 4.26 -2.93 -8.48
CA PHE A 46 4.00 -3.74 -9.65
C PHE A 46 4.57 -5.17 -9.51
N ASN A 47 5.81 -5.28 -9.07
CA ASN A 47 6.50 -6.56 -8.85
C ASN A 47 5.79 -7.43 -7.80
N TYR A 48 5.19 -6.80 -6.78
CA TYR A 48 4.35 -7.51 -5.81
C TYR A 48 3.18 -8.22 -6.51
N PHE A 49 2.47 -7.52 -7.40
CA PHE A 49 1.35 -8.10 -8.14
C PHE A 49 1.78 -9.07 -9.23
N GLU A 50 2.93 -8.88 -9.87
CA GLU A 50 3.52 -9.86 -10.78
C GLU A 50 3.82 -11.19 -10.06
N GLY A 51 4.38 -11.12 -8.86
CA GLY A 51 4.68 -12.30 -8.04
C GLY A 51 3.43 -12.94 -7.46
N ALA A 52 2.63 -12.16 -6.74
CA ALA A 52 1.44 -12.67 -6.05
C ALA A 52 0.32 -13.05 -7.03
N GLY A 53 0.25 -12.42 -8.21
CA GLY A 53 -0.66 -12.79 -9.30
C GLY A 53 -0.36 -14.15 -9.93
N LYS A 54 0.82 -14.74 -9.74
CA LYS A 54 1.12 -16.12 -10.18
C LYS A 54 0.52 -17.19 -9.27
N VAL A 55 0.26 -16.86 -8.00
CA VAL A 55 -0.07 -17.86 -6.96
C VAL A 55 -1.46 -17.61 -6.34
N LYS A 56 -1.89 -16.35 -6.26
CA LYS A 56 -3.07 -15.91 -5.48
C LYS A 56 -4.10 -15.16 -6.32
N GLU A 57 -4.04 -15.29 -7.64
CA GLU A 57 -4.86 -14.54 -8.59
C GLU A 57 -6.36 -14.60 -8.29
N GLY A 58 -6.91 -15.81 -8.12
CA GLY A 58 -8.33 -16.00 -7.80
C GLY A 58 -8.73 -15.38 -6.46
N ARG A 59 -7.79 -15.22 -5.52
CA ARG A 59 -8.04 -14.53 -4.25
C ARG A 59 -8.03 -13.01 -4.41
N MET A 60 -7.16 -12.48 -5.28
CA MET A 60 -7.12 -11.04 -5.59
C MET A 60 -8.40 -10.59 -6.29
N LEU A 61 -8.87 -11.38 -7.24
CA LEU A 61 -10.04 -11.05 -8.06
C LEU A 61 -11.38 -11.47 -7.43
N LYS A 62 -11.36 -12.12 -6.25
CA LYS A 62 -12.58 -12.58 -5.56
C LYS A 62 -13.55 -11.43 -5.26
N SER A 63 -13.02 -10.26 -4.91
CA SER A 63 -13.80 -9.06 -4.65
C SER A 63 -12.92 -7.82 -4.71
N ILE A 64 -13.54 -6.65 -4.87
CA ILE A 64 -12.81 -5.38 -4.84
C ILE A 64 -12.05 -5.18 -3.50
N ALA A 65 -12.66 -5.57 -2.38
CA ALA A 65 -12.02 -5.53 -1.07
C ALA A 65 -10.78 -6.45 -1.00
N SER A 66 -10.84 -7.60 -1.67
CA SER A 66 -9.69 -8.50 -1.75
C SER A 66 -8.55 -7.86 -2.53
N PHE A 67 -8.84 -7.22 -3.67
CA PHE A 67 -7.85 -6.46 -4.43
C PHE A 67 -7.18 -5.37 -3.58
N PHE A 68 -7.97 -4.56 -2.87
CA PHE A 68 -7.43 -3.49 -2.03
C PHE A 68 -6.57 -4.00 -0.88
N ARG A 69 -6.87 -5.18 -0.32
CA ARG A 69 -5.99 -5.81 0.66
C ARG A 69 -4.60 -6.09 0.07
N TYR A 70 -4.53 -6.64 -1.14
CA TYR A 70 -3.24 -6.87 -1.81
C TYR A 70 -2.56 -5.56 -2.23
N LEU A 71 -3.32 -4.53 -2.59
CA LEU A 71 -2.76 -3.21 -2.89
C LEU A 71 -2.11 -2.58 -1.65
N SER A 72 -2.76 -2.68 -0.49
CA SER A 72 -2.21 -2.26 0.79
C SER A 72 -0.91 -3.02 1.11
N GLU A 73 -0.91 -4.35 0.97
CA GLU A 73 0.29 -5.16 1.19
C GLU A 73 1.43 -4.76 0.24
N ALA A 74 1.14 -4.43 -1.02
CA ALA A 74 2.13 -3.99 -1.99
C ALA A 74 2.74 -2.62 -1.62
N ILE A 75 1.88 -1.67 -1.22
CA ILE A 75 2.27 -0.33 -0.75
C ILE A 75 3.17 -0.45 0.49
N GLU A 76 2.81 -1.31 1.45
CA GLU A 76 3.63 -1.54 2.64
C GLU A 76 5.04 -2.05 2.29
N GLN A 77 5.16 -2.94 1.30
CA GLN A 77 6.47 -3.44 0.86
C GLN A 77 7.29 -2.32 0.20
N ALA A 78 6.64 -1.46 -0.58
CA ALA A 78 7.28 -0.31 -1.20
C ALA A 78 7.69 0.75 -0.16
N ASP A 79 6.88 1.01 0.86
CA ASP A 79 7.20 1.91 1.97
C ASP A 79 8.41 1.41 2.77
N ARG A 80 8.44 0.11 3.09
CA ARG A 80 9.60 -0.52 3.75
C ARG A 80 10.87 -0.37 2.92
N ALA A 81 10.78 -0.65 1.63
CA ALA A 81 11.91 -0.51 0.72
C ALA A 81 12.36 0.95 0.54
N MET A 82 11.44 1.92 0.68
CA MET A 82 11.75 3.35 0.60
C MET A 82 12.54 3.88 1.81
N GLY A 83 12.60 3.16 2.92
CA GLY A 83 13.33 3.62 4.10
C GLY A 83 12.51 3.63 5.39
N ALA A 84 11.32 3.03 5.38
CA ALA A 84 10.64 2.72 6.63
C ALA A 84 11.29 1.51 7.32
N ASN A 85 12.34 1.77 8.10
CA ASN A 85 12.43 1.16 9.43
C ASN A 85 11.30 1.70 10.32
N LEU A 86 10.04 1.58 9.86
CA LEU A 86 8.88 1.73 10.71
C LEU A 86 8.88 0.49 11.60
N ARG A 87 9.42 0.64 12.81
CA ARG A 87 9.14 -0.29 13.92
C ARG A 87 7.66 -0.64 13.85
N ARG A 88 7.36 -1.94 13.82
CA ARG A 88 6.02 -2.57 13.69
C ARG A 88 4.92 -2.00 14.62
N ASP A 89 5.28 -1.13 15.54
CA ASP A 89 4.44 -0.68 16.64
C ASP A 89 3.45 0.43 16.23
N ASN A 90 3.80 1.33 15.30
CA ASN A 90 2.93 2.49 14.99
C ASN A 90 1.73 2.18 14.08
N PHE A 91 1.78 1.13 13.25
CA PHE A 91 0.67 0.79 12.35
C PHE A 91 -0.47 0.05 13.06
N ARG A 92 -0.14 -0.79 14.05
CA ARG A 92 -1.16 -1.46 14.86
C ARG A 92 -2.00 -0.43 15.62
N ASP A 93 -1.40 0.65 16.07
CA ASP A 93 -2.11 1.72 16.75
C ASP A 93 -2.87 2.62 15.76
N HIS A 94 -2.32 2.90 14.57
CA HIS A 94 -3.06 3.59 13.51
C HIS A 94 -4.30 2.83 13.01
N CYS A 95 -4.21 1.50 12.83
CA CYS A 95 -5.36 0.67 12.48
C CYS A 95 -6.39 0.57 13.61
N LYS A 96 -5.95 0.56 14.88
CA LYS A 96 -6.87 0.63 16.04
C LYS A 96 -7.59 1.98 16.09
N GLU A 97 -6.90 3.09 15.86
CA GLU A 97 -7.50 4.43 15.85
C GLU A 97 -8.54 4.57 14.73
N MET A 98 -8.23 4.14 13.50
CA MET A 98 -9.20 4.15 12.41
C MET A 98 -10.41 3.25 12.67
N HIS A 99 -10.20 2.10 13.31
CA HIS A 99 -11.31 1.20 13.69
C HIS A 99 -12.16 1.77 14.84
N ALA A 100 -11.56 2.49 15.78
CA ALA A 100 -12.26 3.14 16.89
C ALA A 100 -13.13 4.31 16.42
N MET A 101 -12.62 5.13 15.50
CA MET A 101 -13.37 6.25 14.89
C MET A 101 -14.62 5.76 14.14
N ASN A 102 -14.51 4.67 13.39
CA ASN A 102 -15.63 4.09 12.63
C ASN A 102 -16.74 3.52 13.54
N LEU A 103 -16.39 3.03 14.73
CA LEU A 103 -17.36 2.55 15.72
C LEU A 103 -18.08 3.70 16.44
N TYR A 104 -17.41 4.83 16.65
CA TYR A 104 -18.01 6.02 17.25
C TYR A 104 -19.01 6.68 16.29
N GLU A 105 -18.68 6.76 15.00
CA GLU A 105 -19.58 7.31 13.97
C GLU A 105 -20.82 6.45 13.71
N LYS A 106 -20.76 5.14 13.97
CA LYS A 106 -21.90 4.22 13.81
C LYS A 106 -22.86 4.17 14.99
N ASN A 107 -22.44 4.62 16.17
CA ASN A 107 -23.24 4.59 17.40
C ASN A 107 -23.78 5.97 17.78
N LYS A 108 -23.82 6.91 16.83
CA LYS A 108 -24.38 8.25 16.95
C LYS A 108 -25.50 8.41 15.94
#